data_AF-A0A1U7J1X0-F1
#
_entry.id   AF-A0A1U7J1X0-F1
#
_cell.length_a   1.000
_cell.length_b   1.000
_cell.length_c   1.000
_cell.angle_alpha   90.00
_cell.angle_beta   90.00
_cell.angle_gamma   90.00
#
_symmetry.space_group_name_H-M   'P 1'
#
loop_
_entity.id
_entity.type
_entity.pdbx_description
1 polymer ?
#
loop_
_entity_poly.entity_id
_entity_poly.type
_entity_poly.pdbx_seq_one_letter_code
_entity_poly.pdbx_strand_id
1 'polypeptide(L)'
;MSDAFSKINILKIVTDHVSTLKDFGRSKISRSDVFIFFILPFFLSALLVYFKVNLNNELANLLITVFSIFAGLLFNLQILMFDIVGKVSDVKDLPSSLVSRQSLSRRISILESVSLNISFEILLCILGVLVLAISTLSKSLAFQILFSLVVFYIVILFALTLAMVLKRVHALLTDEIEIQKRKIKNINNA
;
A
#
# COMPACT_ATOMS: atom_id res chain seq x y z
N MET A 1 19.26 -7.85 23.82
CA MET A 1 19.93 -7.67 22.51
C MET A 1 18.85 -7.30 21.49
N SER A 2 18.57 -6.05 21.11
CA SER A 2 18.89 -4.70 21.61
C SER A 2 17.69 -3.78 21.29
N ASP A 3 17.28 -2.93 22.23
CA ASP A 3 16.09 -2.04 22.13
C ASP A 3 16.13 -1.06 20.94
N ALA A 4 17.30 -0.80 20.35
CA ALA A 4 17.43 0.10 19.20
C ALA A 4 16.73 -0.41 17.94
N PHE A 5 16.79 -1.73 17.67
CA PHE A 5 16.11 -2.32 16.51
C PHE A 5 14.59 -2.28 16.65
N SER A 6 14.06 -2.27 17.89
CA SER A 6 12.61 -2.14 18.11
C SER A 6 12.07 -0.77 17.67
N LYS A 7 12.87 0.31 17.84
CA LYS A 7 12.49 1.68 17.51
C LYS A 7 12.45 1.96 16.00
N ILE A 8 13.26 1.24 15.21
CA ILE A 8 13.34 1.37 13.74
C ILE A 8 12.81 0.11 13.06
N ASN A 9 11.89 -0.62 13.70
CA ASN A 9 11.41 -1.89 13.16
C ASN A 9 10.43 -1.68 12.00
N ILE A 10 10.97 -1.38 10.81
CA ILE A 10 10.21 -1.27 9.57
C ILE A 10 9.64 -2.62 9.11
N LEU A 11 10.12 -3.75 9.67
CA LEU A 11 9.57 -5.08 9.36
C LEU A 11 8.11 -5.17 9.80
N LYS A 12 7.71 -4.43 10.83
CA LYS A 12 6.30 -4.36 11.23
C LYS A 12 5.42 -3.86 10.09
N ILE A 13 5.85 -2.83 9.35
CA ILE A 13 5.11 -2.30 8.19
C ILE A 13 4.96 -3.39 7.11
N VAL A 14 6.02 -4.17 6.86
CA VAL A 14 5.98 -5.28 5.89
C VAL A 14 5.04 -6.38 6.36
N THR A 15 5.13 -6.80 7.62
CA THR A 15 4.25 -7.85 8.17
C THR A 15 2.79 -7.41 8.20
N ASP A 16 2.56 -6.14 8.51
CA ASP A 16 1.21 -5.55 8.54
C ASP A 16 0.62 -5.49 7.13
N HIS A 17 1.39 -5.05 6.12
CA HIS A 17 0.98 -5.11 4.72
C HIS A 17 0.60 -6.53 4.27
N VAL A 18 1.48 -7.50 4.53
CA VAL A 18 1.24 -8.91 4.22
C VAL A 18 0.01 -9.44 4.95
N SER A 19 -0.25 -8.98 6.18
CA SER A 19 -1.44 -9.36 6.93
C SER A 19 -2.73 -8.90 6.25
N THR A 20 -2.67 -7.82 5.46
CA THR A 20 -3.83 -7.33 4.69
C THR A 20 -4.14 -8.16 3.45
N LEU A 21 -3.25 -9.07 3.01
CA LEU A 21 -3.49 -10.02 1.90
C LEU A 21 -4.42 -11.18 2.30
N LYS A 22 -5.04 -11.12 3.49
CA LYS A 22 -6.04 -12.08 3.96
C LYS A 22 -7.42 -11.66 3.47
N ASP A 23 -8.18 -12.61 2.93
CA ASP A 23 -9.58 -12.37 2.56
C ASP A 23 -10.44 -12.05 3.79
N PHE A 24 -11.39 -11.12 3.63
CA PHE A 24 -12.40 -10.83 4.66
C PHE A 24 -13.18 -12.10 5.04
N GLY A 25 -13.06 -12.52 6.30
CA GLY A 25 -13.72 -13.71 6.84
C GLY A 25 -12.94 -15.01 6.71
N ARG A 26 -11.72 -15.00 6.14
CA ARG A 26 -10.80 -16.15 6.17
C ARG A 26 -9.65 -15.87 7.13
N SER A 27 -9.30 -16.85 7.96
CA SER A 27 -8.18 -16.76 8.91
C SER A 27 -6.79 -16.89 8.24
N LYS A 28 -6.74 -17.24 6.95
CA LYS A 28 -5.51 -17.59 6.23
C LYS A 28 -5.24 -16.63 5.08
N ILE A 29 -3.96 -16.30 4.89
CA ILE A 29 -3.46 -15.52 3.76
C ILE A 29 -3.78 -16.28 2.47
N SER A 30 -4.33 -15.58 1.47
CA SER A 30 -4.54 -16.16 0.15
C SER A 30 -3.17 -16.48 -0.47
N ARG A 31 -2.89 -17.77 -0.72
CA ARG A 31 -1.64 -18.18 -1.38
C ARG A 31 -1.49 -17.56 -2.77
N SER A 32 -2.61 -17.27 -3.43
CA SER A 32 -2.64 -16.56 -4.72
C SER A 32 -2.15 -15.12 -4.58
N ASP A 33 -2.51 -14.44 -3.50
CA ASP A 33 -2.14 -13.03 -3.30
C ASP A 33 -0.65 -12.91 -2.99
N VAL A 34 -0.10 -13.82 -2.17
CA VAL A 34 1.35 -13.88 -1.93
C VAL A 34 2.10 -14.14 -3.24
N PHE A 35 1.58 -15.02 -4.09
CA PHE A 35 2.19 -15.28 -5.40
C PHE A 35 2.20 -14.02 -6.28
N ILE A 36 1.07 -13.31 -6.37
CA ILE A 36 0.93 -12.08 -7.18
C ILE A 36 1.79 -10.94 -6.66
N PHE A 37 1.96 -10.80 -5.34
CA PHE A 37 2.70 -9.67 -4.77
C PHE A 37 4.20 -9.93 -4.58
N PHE A 38 4.66 -11.19 -4.59
CA PHE A 38 6.10 -11.49 -4.39
C PHE A 38 6.74 -12.22 -5.56
N ILE A 39 6.08 -13.23 -6.12
CA ILE A 39 6.68 -14.05 -7.18
C ILE A 39 6.55 -13.37 -8.54
N LEU A 40 5.39 -12.79 -8.84
CA LEU A 40 5.17 -12.08 -10.11
C LEU A 40 6.12 -10.89 -10.30
N PRO A 41 6.33 -9.98 -9.32
CA PRO A 41 7.26 -8.86 -9.49
C PRO A 41 8.70 -9.32 -9.69
N PHE A 42 9.11 -10.39 -9.01
CA PHE A 42 10.44 -10.97 -9.17
C PHE A 42 10.64 -11.57 -10.57
N PHE A 43 9.65 -12.31 -11.07
CA PHE A 43 9.72 -12.88 -12.40
C PHE A 43 9.75 -11.80 -13.48
N LEU A 44 8.89 -10.79 -13.37
CA LEU A 44 8.84 -9.67 -14.32
C LEU A 44 10.13 -8.82 -14.28
N SER A 45 10.70 -8.56 -13.10
CA SER A 45 11.97 -7.83 -13.00
C SER A 45 13.13 -8.61 -13.63
N ALA A 46 13.21 -9.93 -13.38
CA ALA A 46 14.19 -10.79 -14.01
C ALA A 46 14.03 -10.83 -15.55
N LEU A 47 12.79 -10.85 -16.04
CA LEU A 47 12.48 -10.82 -17.46
C LEU A 47 12.94 -9.51 -18.12
N LEU A 48 12.70 -8.35 -17.48
CA LEU A 48 13.17 -7.05 -17.98
C LEU A 48 14.70 -6.99 -18.08
N VAL A 49 15.40 -7.48 -17.06
CA VAL A 49 16.88 -7.56 -17.07
C VAL A 49 17.38 -8.53 -18.14
N TYR A 50 16.70 -9.68 -18.34
CA TYR A 50 17.03 -10.64 -19.40
C TYR A 50 16.94 -10.01 -20.80
N PHE A 51 15.93 -9.16 -21.04
CA PHE A 51 15.80 -8.38 -22.27
C PHE A 51 16.75 -7.16 -22.35
N LYS A 52 17.71 -7.04 -21.43
CA LYS A 52 18.70 -5.96 -21.36
C LYS A 52 18.07 -4.57 -21.23
N VAL A 53 16.92 -4.48 -20.56
CA VAL A 53 16.38 -3.19 -20.13
C VAL A 53 17.32 -2.67 -19.04
N ASN A 54 18.12 -1.67 -19.37
CA ASN A 54 19.15 -1.16 -18.48
C ASN A 54 18.61 0.00 -17.64
N LEU A 55 18.88 -0.06 -16.34
CA LEU A 55 18.73 1.10 -15.46
C LEU A 55 19.83 2.11 -15.79
N ASN A 56 19.54 3.03 -16.72
CA ASN A 56 20.42 4.14 -17.05
C ASN A 56 20.15 5.35 -16.12
N ASN A 57 21.01 6.35 -16.18
CA ASN A 57 20.89 7.54 -15.32
C ASN A 57 19.59 8.32 -15.56
N GLU A 58 19.08 8.34 -16.79
CA GLU A 58 17.83 9.02 -17.14
C GLU A 58 16.62 8.36 -16.46
N LEU A 59 16.49 7.04 -16.59
CA LEU A 59 15.45 6.25 -15.95
C LEU A 59 15.59 6.31 -14.43
N ALA A 60 16.81 6.23 -13.90
CA ALA A 60 17.05 6.34 -12.47
C ALA A 60 16.58 7.69 -11.92
N ASN A 61 16.93 8.80 -12.58
CA ASN A 61 16.49 10.14 -12.19
C ASN A 61 14.97 10.28 -12.29
N LEU A 62 14.35 9.77 -13.36
CA LEU A 62 12.90 9.77 -13.52
C LEU A 62 12.22 9.03 -12.36
N LEU A 63 12.70 7.83 -12.01
CA LEU A 63 12.14 7.04 -10.93
C LEU A 63 12.35 7.68 -9.56
N ILE A 64 13.51 8.32 -9.31
CA ILE A 64 13.73 9.11 -8.09
C ILE A 64 12.67 10.21 -7.98
N THR A 65 12.42 10.95 -9.05
CA THR A 65 11.39 12.00 -9.09
C THR A 65 10.00 11.43 -8.82
N VAL A 66 9.61 10.34 -9.50
CA VAL A 66 8.32 9.68 -9.30
C VAL A 66 8.14 9.24 -7.85
N PHE A 67 9.10 8.48 -7.30
CA PHE A 67 9.00 8.00 -5.92
C PHE A 67 8.98 9.14 -4.90
N SER A 68 9.72 10.22 -5.14
CA SER A 68 9.74 11.39 -4.23
C SER A 68 8.39 12.11 -4.21
N ILE A 69 7.77 12.31 -5.38
CA ILE A 69 6.43 12.91 -5.49
C ILE A 69 5.39 12.01 -4.84
N PHE A 70 5.39 10.71 -5.17
CA PHE A 70 4.44 9.76 -4.58
C PHE A 70 4.61 9.64 -3.07
N ALA A 71 5.83 9.62 -2.53
CA ALA A 71 6.05 9.63 -1.09
C ALA A 71 5.33 10.80 -0.42
N GLY A 72 5.50 12.03 -0.93
CA GLY A 72 4.83 13.21 -0.40
C GLY A 72 3.30 13.13 -0.46
N LEU A 73 2.76 12.70 -1.60
CA LEU A 73 1.31 12.52 -1.78
C LEU A 73 0.74 11.45 -0.85
N LEU A 74 1.45 10.33 -0.71
CA LEU A 74 1.04 9.22 0.15
C LEU A 74 1.13 9.58 1.64
N PHE A 75 2.13 10.37 2.06
CA PHE A 75 2.18 10.91 3.43
C PHE A 75 0.94 11.78 3.73
N ASN A 76 0.57 12.67 2.80
CA ASN A 76 -0.62 13.50 2.96
C ASN A 76 -1.90 12.64 3.03
N LEU A 77 -2.01 11.64 2.16
CA LEU A 77 -3.13 10.70 2.19
C LEU A 77 -3.16 9.89 3.49
N GLN A 78 -2.01 9.48 4.01
CA GLN A 78 -1.89 8.72 5.25
C GLN A 78 -2.38 9.53 6.46
N ILE A 79 -2.05 10.83 6.52
CA ILE A 79 -2.55 11.75 7.56
C ILE A 79 -4.07 11.90 7.44
N LEU A 80 -4.59 12.09 6.23
CA LEU A 80 -6.04 12.15 6.01
C LEU A 80 -6.76 10.86 6.47
N MET A 81 -6.16 9.70 6.22
CA MET A 81 -6.69 8.42 6.68
C MET A 81 -6.75 8.34 8.20
N PHE A 82 -5.74 8.86 8.90
CA PHE A 82 -5.75 8.95 10.37
C PHE A 82 -6.92 9.82 10.87
N ASP A 83 -7.14 10.98 10.26
CA ASP A 83 -8.26 11.87 10.61
C ASP A 83 -9.63 11.21 10.39
N ILE A 84 -9.78 10.47 9.29
CA ILE A 84 -11.01 9.73 8.98
C ILE A 84 -11.26 8.64 10.03
N VAL A 85 -10.24 7.85 10.38
CA VAL A 85 -10.35 6.79 11.38
C VAL A 85 -10.71 7.38 12.75
N GLY A 86 -10.15 8.53 13.13
CA GLY A 86 -10.50 9.27 14.34
C GLY A 86 -12.00 9.58 14.39
N LYS A 87 -12.54 10.23 13.35
CA LYS A 87 -13.97 10.60 13.27
C LYS A 87 -14.92 9.40 13.30
N VAL A 88 -14.54 8.28 12.69
CA VAL A 88 -15.35 7.05 12.70
C VAL A 88 -15.37 6.41 14.10
N SER A 89 -14.32 6.61 14.90
CA SER A 89 -14.24 6.13 16.27
C SER A 89 -15.24 6.85 17.18
N ASP A 90 -15.41 8.17 16.99
CA ASP A 90 -16.40 8.97 17.73
C ASP A 90 -17.85 8.52 17.46
N VAL A 91 -18.10 7.89 16.31
CA VAL A 91 -19.43 7.37 15.93
C VAL A 91 -19.78 6.07 16.69
N LYS A 92 -18.81 5.37 17.30
CA LYS A 92 -19.08 4.16 18.11
C LYS A 92 -19.91 4.43 19.35
N ASP A 93 -19.93 5.67 19.83
CA ASP A 93 -20.65 6.07 21.04
C ASP A 93 -22.14 6.37 20.79
N LEU A 94 -22.61 6.31 19.53
CA LEU A 94 -24.03 6.42 19.21
C LEU A 94 -24.81 5.14 19.53
N PRO A 95 -26.09 5.27 19.95
CA PRO A 95 -26.93 4.13 20.28
C PRO A 95 -27.09 3.15 19.11
N SER A 96 -27.06 1.85 19.43
CA SER A 96 -27.08 0.72 18.48
C SER A 96 -28.30 0.64 17.57
N SER A 97 -29.34 1.45 17.81
CA SER A 97 -30.54 1.58 16.97
C SER A 97 -30.31 2.38 15.69
N LEU A 98 -29.22 3.16 15.58
CA LEU A 98 -29.00 4.08 14.45
C LEU A 98 -27.99 3.58 13.40
N VAL A 99 -27.08 2.65 13.77
CA VAL A 99 -26.00 2.16 12.89
C VAL A 99 -25.81 0.66 13.08
N SER A 100 -25.80 -0.12 11.99
CA SER A 100 -25.49 -1.54 12.08
C SER A 100 -24.02 -1.72 12.50
N ARG A 101 -23.78 -2.34 13.66
CA ARG A 101 -22.42 -2.57 14.17
C ARG A 101 -21.53 -3.33 13.18
N GLN A 102 -22.13 -4.22 12.38
CA GLN A 102 -21.45 -4.99 11.36
C GLN A 102 -20.94 -4.14 10.18
N SER A 103 -21.75 -3.20 9.68
CA SER A 103 -21.30 -2.29 8.60
C SER A 103 -20.20 -1.34 9.07
N LEU A 104 -20.28 -0.87 10.32
CA LEU A 104 -19.26 -0.01 10.92
C LEU A 104 -17.93 -0.75 11.10
N SER A 105 -17.97 -1.97 11.62
CA SER A 105 -16.78 -2.82 11.79
C SER A 105 -16.10 -3.14 10.45
N ARG A 106 -16.88 -3.47 9.41
CA ARG A 106 -16.34 -3.67 8.06
C ARG A 106 -15.62 -2.42 7.55
N ARG A 107 -16.24 -1.24 7.68
CA ARG A 107 -15.63 0.04 7.24
C ARG A 107 -14.30 0.32 7.93
N ILE A 108 -14.26 0.21 9.27
CA ILE A 108 -13.04 0.39 10.05
C ILE A 108 -11.94 -0.56 9.58
N SER A 109 -12.28 -1.85 9.38
CA SER A 109 -11.29 -2.84 8.94
C SER A 109 -10.73 -2.57 7.53
N ILE A 110 -11.55 -2.04 6.61
CA ILE A 110 -11.05 -1.65 5.28
C ILE A 110 -10.19 -0.39 5.37
N LEU A 111 -10.59 0.61 6.18
CA LEU A 111 -9.81 1.84 6.41
C LEU A 111 -8.43 1.52 7.01
N GLU A 112 -8.39 0.64 8.01
CA GLU A 112 -7.15 0.13 8.60
C GLU A 112 -6.28 -0.56 7.55
N SER A 113 -6.87 -1.47 6.77
CA SER A 113 -6.15 -2.18 5.71
C SER A 113 -5.60 -1.25 4.61
N VAL A 114 -6.31 -0.17 4.29
CA VAL A 114 -5.84 0.88 3.37
C VAL A 114 -4.68 1.66 3.97
N SER A 115 -4.78 2.05 5.24
CA SER A 115 -3.74 2.80 5.95
C SER A 115 -2.43 2.00 6.09
N LEU A 116 -2.51 0.69 6.37
CA LEU A 116 -1.34 -0.18 6.44
C LEU A 116 -0.66 -0.32 5.06
N ASN A 117 -1.45 -0.43 3.99
CA ASN A 117 -0.91 -0.50 2.63
C ASN A 117 -0.27 0.82 2.17
N ILE A 118 -0.87 1.97 2.49
CA ILE A 118 -0.27 3.28 2.21
C ILE A 118 1.06 3.43 2.97
N SER A 119 1.12 2.98 4.23
CA SER A 119 2.38 2.99 4.99
C SER A 119 3.47 2.14 4.31
N PHE A 120 3.10 1.00 3.73
CA PHE A 120 4.03 0.17 2.97
C PHE A 120 4.46 0.81 1.64
N GLU A 121 3.55 1.46 0.92
CA GLU A 121 3.88 2.24 -0.29
C GLU A 121 4.88 3.36 0.01
N ILE A 122 4.70 4.09 1.11
CA ILE A 122 5.66 5.11 1.56
C ILE A 122 7.03 4.48 1.80
N LEU A 123 7.08 3.31 2.46
CA LEU A 123 8.33 2.57 2.67
C LEU A 123 8.98 2.18 1.34
N LEU A 124 8.21 1.69 0.37
CA LEU A 124 8.71 1.36 -0.97
C LEU A 124 9.27 2.59 -1.69
N CYS A 125 8.63 3.76 -1.60
CA CYS A 125 9.17 4.98 -2.17
C CYS A 125 10.53 5.35 -1.55
N ILE A 126 10.64 5.32 -0.22
CA ILE A 126 11.89 5.65 0.48
C ILE A 126 13.00 4.66 0.10
N LEU A 127 12.71 3.36 0.13
CA LEU A 127 13.66 2.33 -0.28
C LEU A 127 14.04 2.47 -1.76
N GLY A 128 13.07 2.75 -2.62
CA GLY A 128 13.28 2.98 -4.05
C GLY A 128 14.26 4.13 -4.31
N VAL A 129 14.05 5.28 -3.69
CA VAL A 129 14.95 6.44 -3.80
C VAL A 129 16.36 6.09 -3.30
N LEU A 130 16.49 5.42 -2.15
CA LEU A 130 17.79 5.04 -1.59
C LEU A 130 18.54 4.04 -2.49
N VAL A 131 17.85 3.00 -2.97
CA VAL A 131 18.45 1.99 -3.87
C VAL A 131 18.86 2.65 -5.20
N LEU A 132 18.02 3.52 -5.75
CA LEU A 132 18.34 4.27 -6.97
C LEU A 132 19.55 5.17 -6.77
N ALA A 133 19.64 5.91 -5.67
CA ALA A 133 20.79 6.75 -5.37
C ALA A 133 22.09 5.92 -5.27
N ILE A 134 22.05 4.80 -4.54
CA ILE A 134 23.20 3.90 -4.39
C ILE A 134 23.60 3.28 -5.75
N SER A 135 22.63 2.99 -6.62
CA SER A 135 22.89 2.42 -7.95
C SER A 135 23.82 3.29 -8.80
N THR A 136 23.87 4.61 -8.53
CA THR A 136 24.72 5.57 -9.27
C THR A 136 26.20 5.54 -8.86
N LEU A 137 26.54 4.91 -7.72
CA LEU A 137 27.89 4.97 -7.13
C LEU A 137 28.90 4.04 -7.81
N SER A 138 28.45 2.99 -8.50
CA SER A 138 29.33 2.00 -9.13
C SER A 138 28.88 1.69 -10.55
N LYS A 139 29.85 1.62 -11.47
CA LYS A 139 29.64 1.29 -12.89
C LYS A 139 29.96 -0.16 -13.23
N SER A 140 30.26 -1.00 -12.25
CA SER A 140 30.54 -2.41 -12.52
C SER A 140 29.29 -3.12 -13.06
N LEU A 141 29.47 -4.00 -14.05
CA LEU A 141 28.36 -4.66 -14.73
C LEU A 141 27.49 -5.49 -13.77
N ALA A 142 28.12 -6.25 -12.86
CA ALA A 142 27.42 -7.05 -11.87
C ALA A 142 26.56 -6.19 -10.92
N PHE A 143 27.07 -5.03 -10.52
CA PHE A 143 26.35 -4.08 -9.68
C PHE A 143 25.15 -3.48 -10.41
N GLN A 144 25.32 -3.09 -11.69
CA GLN A 144 24.21 -2.57 -12.49
C GLN A 144 23.10 -3.61 -12.69
N ILE A 145 23.44 -4.87 -12.96
CA ILE A 145 22.46 -5.94 -13.11
C ILE A 145 21.68 -6.16 -11.80
N LEU A 146 22.40 -6.26 -10.67
CA LEU A 146 21.80 -6.46 -9.35
C LEU A 146 20.83 -5.32 -9.00
N PHE A 147 21.27 -4.06 -9.13
CA PHE A 147 20.42 -2.91 -8.81
C PHE A 147 19.26 -2.75 -9.79
N SER A 148 19.43 -3.06 -11.08
CA SER A 148 18.33 -3.06 -12.05
C SER A 148 17.24 -4.05 -11.64
N LEU A 149 17.62 -5.28 -11.23
CA LEU A 149 16.67 -6.29 -10.77
C LEU A 149 15.89 -5.83 -9.53
N VAL A 150 16.59 -5.26 -8.54
CA VAL A 150 15.97 -4.75 -7.30
C VAL A 150 15.06 -3.56 -7.60
N VAL A 151 15.50 -2.60 -8.41
CA VAL A 151 14.71 -1.41 -8.75
C VAL A 151 13.44 -1.81 -9.50
N PHE A 152 13.53 -2.66 -10.52
CA PHE A 152 12.35 -3.11 -11.25
C PHE A 152 11.41 -3.92 -10.37
N TYR A 153 11.93 -4.74 -9.45
CA TYR A 153 11.10 -5.41 -8.45
C TYR A 153 10.31 -4.42 -7.60
N ILE A 154 10.98 -3.39 -7.06
CA ILE A 154 10.35 -2.34 -6.25
C ILE A 154 9.29 -1.58 -7.06
N VAL A 155 9.59 -1.18 -8.30
CA VAL A 155 8.65 -0.46 -9.18
C VAL A 155 7.38 -1.28 -9.43
N ILE A 156 7.53 -2.56 -9.74
CA ILE A 156 6.37 -3.43 -10.02
C ILE A 156 5.57 -3.68 -8.75
N LEU A 157 6.25 -3.95 -7.62
CA LEU A 157 5.60 -4.14 -6.33
C LEU A 157 4.83 -2.89 -5.88
N PHE A 158 5.41 -1.71 -6.08
CA PHE A 158 4.77 -0.40 -5.86
C PHE A 158 3.51 -0.27 -6.73
N ALA A 159 3.61 -0.49 -8.04
CA ALA A 159 2.47 -0.38 -8.94
C ALA A 159 1.31 -1.32 -8.55
N LEU A 160 1.60 -2.57 -8.19
CA LEU A 160 0.59 -3.54 -7.76
C LEU A 160 -0.07 -3.13 -6.43
N THR A 161 0.73 -2.63 -5.49
CA THR A 161 0.22 -2.22 -4.17
C THR A 161 -0.61 -0.95 -4.29
N LEU A 162 -0.19 0.01 -5.10
CA LEU A 162 -0.98 1.19 -5.44
C LEU A 162 -2.34 0.80 -6.06
N ALA A 163 -2.35 -0.16 -6.99
CA ALA A 163 -3.59 -0.68 -7.57
C ALA A 163 -4.51 -1.34 -6.51
N MET A 164 -3.94 -2.04 -5.53
CA MET A 164 -4.73 -2.59 -4.41
C MET A 164 -5.32 -1.49 -3.54
N VAL A 165 -4.55 -0.46 -3.20
CA VAL A 165 -5.03 0.70 -2.44
C VAL A 165 -6.19 1.37 -3.18
N LEU A 166 -6.02 1.62 -4.49
CA LEU A 166 -7.07 2.20 -5.32
C LEU A 166 -8.36 1.36 -5.31
N LYS A 167 -8.26 0.04 -5.49
CA LYS A 167 -9.41 -0.88 -5.46
C LYS A 167 -10.14 -0.82 -4.11
N ARG A 168 -9.41 -0.76 -3.00
CA ARG A 168 -10.00 -0.69 -1.65
C ARG A 168 -10.67 0.65 -1.36
N VAL A 169 -10.04 1.76 -1.75
CA VAL A 169 -10.62 3.09 -1.65
C VAL A 169 -11.89 3.20 -2.49
N HIS A 170 -11.88 2.65 -3.71
CA HIS A 170 -13.07 2.62 -4.55
C HIS A 170 -14.23 1.86 -3.87
N ALA A 171 -13.96 0.67 -3.32
CA ALA A 171 -14.96 -0.10 -2.58
C ALA A 171 -15.54 0.68 -1.38
N LEU A 172 -14.69 1.37 -0.60
CA LEU A 172 -15.13 2.24 0.50
C LEU A 172 -16.06 3.36 0.03
N LEU A 173 -15.71 4.03 -1.09
CA LEU A 173 -16.51 5.12 -1.63
C LEU A 173 -17.88 4.61 -2.14
N THR A 174 -17.91 3.46 -2.80
CA THR A 174 -19.16 2.83 -3.24
C THR A 174 -20.06 2.47 -2.05
N ASP A 175 -19.48 1.87 -0.99
CA ASP A 175 -20.20 1.53 0.24
C ASP A 175 -20.74 2.78 0.96
N GLU A 176 -20.05 3.92 0.91
CA GLU A 176 -20.52 5.19 1.48
C GLU A 176 -21.68 5.77 0.68
N ILE A 177 -21.56 5.83 -0.65
CA ILE A 177 -22.62 6.33 -1.54
C ILE A 177 -23.91 5.51 -1.36
N GLU A 178 -23.80 4.19 -1.24
CA GLU A 178 -24.98 3.34 -1.04
C GLU A 178 -25.68 3.62 0.29
N ILE A 179 -24.93 3.82 1.38
CA ILE A 179 -25.52 4.16 2.68
C ILE A 179 -26.24 5.51 2.64
N GLN A 180 -25.66 6.52 1.99
CA GLN A 180 -26.32 7.82 1.85
C GLN A 180 -27.61 7.72 1.02
N LYS A 181 -27.61 6.93 -0.08
CA LYS A 181 -28.83 6.65 -0.85
C LYS A 181 -29.93 5.98 -0.01
N ARG A 182 -29.57 5.01 0.85
CA ARG A 182 -30.51 4.34 1.75
C ARG A 182 -31.11 5.31 2.78
N LYS A 183 -30.29 6.21 3.34
CA LYS A 183 -30.76 7.26 4.28
C LYS A 183 -31.79 8.19 3.61
N ILE A 184 -31.48 8.69 2.41
CA ILE A 184 -32.40 9.56 1.65
C ILE A 184 -33.72 8.84 1.34
N LYS A 185 -33.67 7.58 0.92
CA LYS A 185 -34.88 6.78 0.64
C LYS A 185 -35.75 6.60 1.90
N ASN A 186 -35.15 6.41 3.07
CA ASN A 186 -35.88 6.26 4.32
C ASN A 186 -36.54 7.57 4.76
N ILE A 187 -35.91 8.73 4.51
CA ILE A 187 -36.50 10.05 4.79
C ILE A 187 -37.71 10.30 3.89
N ASN A 188 -37.63 9.95 2.59
CA ASN A 188 -38.74 10.18 1.65
C ASN A 188 -39.95 9.23 1.86
N ASN A 189 -39.78 8.16 2.63
CA ASN A 189 -40.80 7.16 2.91
C ASN A 189 -41.39 7.29 4.34
N ALA A 190 -40.94 8.25 5.13
CA ALA A 190 -41.41 8.55 6.48
C ALA A 190 -42.29 9.81 6.46
#